data_AF-A0A101WTR0-F1
#
_entry.id   AF-A0A101WTR0-F1
#
_cell.length_a   1.000
_cell.length_b   1.000
_cell.length_c   1.000
_cell.angle_alpha   90.00
_cell.angle_beta   90.00
_cell.angle_gamma   90.00
#
_symmetry.space_group_name_H-M   'P 1'
#
loop_
_entity.id
_entity.type
_entity.pdbx_description
1 polymer ?
#
loop_
_entity_poly.entity_id
_entity_poly.type
_entity_poly.pdbx_seq_one_letter_code
_entity_poly.pdbx_strand_id
1 'polypeptide(L)' 'MEQEKFAHNNGFESYTMMVTASIVIFKNNGCEWLVTPTKLGYLAWINNSLDRPLGYFDTVREARDEIWDSHPS' A
#
# COMPACT_ATOMS: atom_id res chain seq x y z
N MET A 1 -5.53 -9.54 -12.80
CA MET A 1 -5.45 -10.81 -12.05
C MET A 1 -4.52 -10.69 -10.85
N GLU A 2 -3.31 -10.13 -11.00
CA GLU A 2 -2.39 -9.91 -9.87
C GLU A 2 -2.89 -8.89 -8.85
N GLN A 3 -3.49 -7.79 -9.30
CA GLN A 3 -4.12 -6.78 -8.44
C GLN A 3 -5.18 -7.37 -7.51
N GLU A 4 -6.11 -8.15 -8.07
CA GLU A 4 -7.15 -8.81 -7.27
C GLU A 4 -6.54 -9.81 -6.29
N LYS A 5 -5.54 -10.60 -6.71
CA LYS A 5 -4.84 -11.54 -5.82
C LYS A 5 -4.15 -10.81 -4.66
N PHE A 6 -3.50 -9.68 -4.95
CA PHE A 6 -2.88 -8.84 -3.93
C PHE A 6 -3.92 -8.31 -2.95
N ALA A 7 -5.07 -7.82 -3.43
CA ALA A 7 -6.16 -7.35 -2.59
C ALA A 7 -6.71 -8.45 -1.68
N HIS A 8 -6.97 -9.63 -2.24
CA HIS A 8 -7.45 -10.79 -1.48
C HIS A 8 -6.46 -11.24 -0.40
N ASN A 9 -5.16 -11.28 -0.72
CA ASN A 9 -4.13 -11.60 0.27
C ASN A 9 -4.07 -10.61 1.44
N ASN A 10 -4.50 -9.37 1.20
CA ASN A 10 -4.57 -8.32 2.22
C ASN A 10 -5.96 -8.20 2.87
N GLY A 11 -6.88 -9.12 2.57
CA GLY A 11 -8.19 -9.22 3.21
C GLY A 11 -9.31 -8.42 2.56
N PHE A 12 -9.14 -8.00 1.30
CA PHE A 12 -10.15 -7.27 0.54
C PHE A 12 -10.87 -8.15 -0.49
N GLU A 13 -12.12 -7.83 -0.80
CA GLU A 13 -12.90 -8.54 -1.84
C GLU A 13 -12.55 -8.11 -3.26
N SER A 14 -11.96 -6.91 -3.42
CA SER A 14 -11.46 -6.46 -4.70
C SER A 14 -10.33 -5.43 -4.55
N TYR A 15 -9.54 -5.27 -5.62
CA TYR A 15 -8.50 -4.26 -5.68
C TYR A 15 -9.05 -2.83 -5.56
N THR A 16 -10.20 -2.56 -6.18
CA THR A 16 -10.87 -1.26 -6.07
C THR A 16 -11.24 -0.92 -4.63
N MET A 17 -11.74 -1.89 -3.86
CA MET A 17 -12.05 -1.67 -2.44
C MET A 17 -10.78 -1.40 -1.64
N MET A 18 -9.71 -2.15 -1.90
CA MET A 18 -8.42 -1.94 -1.25
C MET A 18 -7.88 -0.52 -1.50
N VAL A 19 -7.87 -0.08 -2.77
CA VAL A 19 -7.42 1.27 -3.14
C VAL A 19 -8.30 2.34 -2.51
N THR A 20 -9.63 2.13 -2.49
CA THR A 20 -10.57 3.08 -1.87
C THR A 20 -10.36 3.21 -0.35
N ALA A 21 -9.97 2.13 0.32
CA ALA A 21 -9.64 2.13 1.73
C ALA A 21 -8.25 2.72 2.04
N SER A 22 -7.44 2.98 1.02
CA SER A 22 -6.05 3.39 1.17
C SER A 22 -5.91 4.90 1.34
N ILE A 23 -4.90 5.29 2.12
CA ILE A 23 -4.41 6.67 2.20
C ILE A 23 -3.30 6.81 1.16
N VAL A 24 -3.44 7.77 0.24
CA VAL A 24 -2.37 8.14 -0.67
C VAL A 24 -1.38 9.02 0.08
N ILE A 25 -0.12 8.60 0.17
CA ILE A 25 0.95 9.40 0.76
C ILE A 25 1.63 10.25 -0.30
N PHE A 26 1.91 9.66 -1.46
CA PHE A 26 2.68 10.30 -2.51
C PHE A 26 2.24 9.80 -3.89
N LYS A 27 2.26 10.71 -4.89
CA LYS A 27 2.02 10.39 -6.30
C LYS A 27 3.12 10.98 -7.17
N ASN A 28 3.74 10.18 -8.02
CA ASN A 28 4.71 10.64 -9.01
C ASN A 28 4.63 9.79 -10.28
N ASN A 29 4.52 10.44 -11.45
CA ASN A 29 4.54 9.78 -12.76
C ASN A 29 3.62 8.55 -12.88
N GLY A 30 2.41 8.61 -12.31
CA GLY A 30 1.44 7.51 -12.33
C GLY A 30 1.69 6.40 -11.31
N CYS A 31 2.74 6.53 -10.48
CA CYS A 31 3.03 5.66 -9.35
C CYS A 31 2.45 6.26 -8.07
N GLU A 32 1.65 5.49 -7.34
CA GLU A 32 1.04 5.89 -6.07
C GLU A 32 1.60 5.04 -4.93
N TRP A 33 2.04 5.72 -3.88
CA TRP A 33 2.53 5.11 -2.66
C TRP A 33 1.45 5.24 -1.61
N LEU A 34 1.00 4.09 -1.13
CA LEU A 34 -0.27 3.92 -0.44
C LEU A 34 -0.03 3.28 0.92
N VAL A 35 -0.82 3.73 1.90
CA VAL A 35 -0.98 3.05 3.18
C VAL A 35 -2.40 2.48 3.25
N THR A 36 -2.54 1.17 3.36
CA THR A 36 -3.84 0.50 3.49
C THR A 36 -4.00 -0.08 4.88
N PRO A 37 -5.09 0.23 5.60
CA PRO A 37 -5.42 -0.48 6.84
C PRO A 37 -5.85 -1.93 6.53
N THR A 38 -5.24 -2.89 7.20
CA THR A 38 -5.52 -4.32 7.06
C THR A 38 -5.73 -4.96 8.44
N LYS A 39 -6.05 -6.26 8.49
CA LYS A 39 -6.12 -7.02 9.75
C LYS A 39 -4.76 -7.20 10.44
N LEU A 40 -3.66 -7.03 9.70
CA LEU A 40 -2.29 -7.20 10.21
C LEU A 40 -1.64 -5.86 10.61
N GLY A 41 -2.36 -4.75 10.50
CA GLY A 41 -1.83 -3.40 10.67
C GLY A 41 -1.94 -2.58 9.38
N TYR A 42 -1.06 -1.61 9.22
CA TYR A 42 -1.01 -0.70 8.09
C TYR A 42 0.00 -1.18 7.05
N LEU A 43 -0.49 -1.62 5.90
CA LEU A 43 0.34 -2.04 4.77
C LEU A 43 0.85 -0.79 4.04
N ALA A 44 2.16 -0.63 3.92
CA ALA A 44 2.79 0.33 3.01
C ALA A 44 3.18 -0.37 1.70
N TRP A 45 2.74 0.17 0.56
CA TRP A 45 2.94 -0.47 -0.74
C TRP A 45 2.83 0.52 -1.90
N ILE A 46 3.19 0.06 -3.10
CA ILE A 46 3.26 0.86 -4.31
C ILE A 46 2.33 0.24 -5.35
N ASN A 47 1.43 1.03 -5.95
CA ASN A 47 0.38 0.52 -6.84
C ASN A 47 0.89 -0.21 -8.10
N ASN A 48 2.15 0.01 -8.49
CA ASN A 48 2.79 -0.58 -9.66
C ASN A 48 3.84 -1.65 -9.32
N SER A 49 4.08 -1.93 -8.03
CA SER A 49 5.10 -2.87 -7.53
C SER A 49 4.51 -3.79 -6.45
N LEU A 50 3.44 -4.52 -6.81
CA LEU A 50 2.66 -5.34 -5.89
C LEU A 50 3.40 -6.57 -5.36
N ASP A 51 4.46 -6.99 -6.05
CA ASP A 51 5.36 -8.08 -5.64
C ASP A 51 6.29 -7.67 -4.49
N ARG A 52 6.44 -6.36 -4.25
CA ARG A 52 7.35 -5.79 -3.25
C ARG A 52 6.66 -4.71 -2.42
N PRO A 53 5.67 -5.07 -1.58
CA PRO A 53 5.20 -4.15 -0.57
C PRO A 53 6.35 -3.78 0.38
N LEU A 54 6.34 -2.55 0.90
CA LEU A 54 7.38 -2.07 1.82
C LEU A 54 7.26 -2.75 3.20
N GLY A 55 6.04 -3.11 3.59
CA GLY A 55 5.81 -3.91 4.80
C GLY A 55 4.47 -3.63 5.47
N TYR A 56 4.28 -4.25 6.62
CA TYR A 56 3.19 -3.97 7.54
C TYR A 56 3.73 -3.27 8.78
N PHE A 57 2.99 -2.28 9.25
CA PHE A 57 3.37 -1.43 10.36
C PHE A 57 2.24 -1.29 11.37
N ASP A 58 2.56 -1.02 12.63
CA ASP A 58 1.57 -0.89 13.69
C ASP A 58 0.81 0.45 13.58
N THR A 59 1.44 1.47 13.00
CA THR A 59 0.86 2.80 12.86
C THR A 59 0.93 3.36 11.43
N VAL A 60 -0.02 4.24 11.09
CA VAL A 60 0.02 5.04 9.84
C VAL A 60 1.31 5.85 9.75
N ARG A 61 1.82 6.36 10.88
CA ARG A 61 3.04 7.18 10.92
C ARG A 61 4.26 6.38 10.46
N GLU A 62 4.47 5.18 11.01
CA GLU A 62 5.59 4.32 10.62
C GLU A 62 5.50 3.91 9.15
N ALA A 63 4.31 3.50 8.68
CA ALA A 63 4.09 3.16 7.28
C ALA A 63 4.40 4.34 6.33
N ARG A 64 4.05 5.56 6.75
CA ARG A 64 4.32 6.78 5.99
C ARG A 64 5.81 7.12 5.98
N ASP A 65 6.48 7.01 7.13
CA ASP A 65 7.89 7.32 7.26
C ASP A 65 8.72 6.33 6.41
N GLU A 66 8.35 5.03 6.39
CA GLU A 66 8.95 4.05 5.47
C GLU A 66 8.77 4.42 3.99
N ILE A 67 7.59 4.89 3.58
CA ILE A 67 7.34 5.36 2.20
C ILE A 67 8.29 6.50 1.83
N TRP A 68 8.54 7.43 2.76
CA TRP A 68 9.45 8.55 2.52
C TRP A 68 10.91 8.11 2.45
N ASP A 69 11.34 7.21 3.33
CA ASP A 69 12.70 6.68 3.34
C ASP A 69 13.00 5.80 2.11
N SER A 70 11.98 5.08 1.62
CA SER A 70 12.06 4.25 0.42
C SER A 70 11.91 5.03 -0.89
N HIS A 71 11.54 6.32 -0.85
CA HIS A 71 11.36 7.12 -2.05
C HIS A 71 12.74 7.48 -2.65
N PRO A 72 13.04 7.10 -3.91
CA PRO A 72 14.24 7.59 -4.59
C PRO A 72 14.06 9.09 -4.87
N SER A 73 14.92 9.90 -4.24
CA SER A 73 15.08 11.34 -4.49
C SER A 73 15.39 11.66 -5.95
#